data_AF-A0AAW9EF06-F1
#
_entry.id   AF-A0AAW9EF06-F1
#
_cell.length_a   1.000
_cell.length_b   1.000
_cell.length_c   1.000
_cell.angle_alpha   90.00
_cell.angle_beta   90.00
_cell.angle_gamma   90.00
#
_symmetry.space_group_name_H-M   'P 1'
#
loop_
_entity.id
_entity.type
_entity.pdbx_description
1 polymer ?
#
loop_
_entity_poly.entity_id
_entity_poly.type
_entity_poly.pdbx_seq_one_letter_code
_entity_poly.pdbx_strand_id
1 'polypeptide(L)' 'LIRQRCNALIVHSKALSDRELAEFMDQIPGMVLINRLVPGYAHRCVCLDNISGAKMATRMLLNNGHQRIGYLASSHRIE' A
#
# COMPACT_ATOMS: atom_id res chain seq x y z
N LEU A 1 9.81 15.21 11.05
CA LEU A 1 9.47 15.53 9.64
C LEU A 1 8.42 16.63 9.52
N ILE A 2 7.17 16.44 9.96
CA ILE A 2 6.12 17.49 9.85
C ILE A 2 6.56 18.81 10.52
N ARG A 3 7.12 18.74 11.74
CA ARG A 3 7.67 19.92 12.44
C ARG A 3 8.98 20.47 11.87
N GLN A 4 9.63 19.75 10.94
CA GLN A 4 10.91 20.13 10.34
C GLN A 4 10.75 20.89 9.01
N ARG A 5 9.51 21.30 8.65
CA ARG A 5 9.20 22.10 7.44
C ARG A 5 9.67 21.47 6.13
N CYS A 6 9.61 20.14 6.02
CA CYS A 6 9.79 19.48 4.73
C CYS A 6 8.71 19.97 3.74
N ASN A 7 9.09 20.30 2.50
CA ASN A 7 8.15 20.77 1.47
C ASN A 7 7.16 19.68 1.02
N ALA A 8 7.55 18.41 1.11
CA ALA A 8 6.75 17.25 0.73
C ALA A 8 7.12 16.04 1.60
N LEU A 9 6.22 15.06 1.70
CA LEU A 9 6.42 13.84 2.49
C LEU A 9 5.99 12.62 1.68
N ILE A 10 6.85 11.61 1.59
CA ILE A 10 6.49 10.27 1.14
C ILE A 10 6.34 9.41 2.38
N VAL A 11 5.15 8.85 2.60
CA VAL A 11 4.80 8.19 3.85
C VAL A 11 4.33 6.77 3.59
N HIS A 12 4.91 5.83 4.34
CA HIS A 12 4.39 4.49 4.53
C HIS A 12 4.00 4.36 5.99
N SER A 13 2.72 4.09 6.27
CA SER A 13 2.25 3.92 7.64
C SER A 13 1.33 2.72 7.76
N LYS A 14 1.62 1.87 8.73
CA LYS A 14 0.76 0.75 9.16
C LYS A 14 0.05 1.02 10.48
N ALA A 15 0.54 1.97 11.27
CA ALA A 15 0.05 2.25 12.61
C ALA A 15 -1.10 3.26 12.63
N LEU A 16 -1.15 4.14 11.63
CA LEU A 16 -2.17 5.17 11.52
C LEU A 16 -3.38 4.64 10.75
N SER A 17 -4.57 4.97 11.25
CA SER A 17 -5.83 4.73 10.55
C SER A 17 -5.97 5.62 9.32
N ASP A 18 -6.86 5.24 8.40
CA ASP A 18 -7.15 6.06 7.21
C ASP A 18 -7.68 7.44 7.57
N ARG A 19 -8.40 7.56 8.70
CA ARG A 19 -8.88 8.85 9.21
C ARG A 19 -7.72 9.75 9.61
N GLU A 20 -6.79 9.25 10.41
CA GLU A 20 -5.61 10.02 10.83
C GLU A 20 -4.75 10.39 9.64
N LEU A 21 -4.59 9.48 8.66
CA LEU A 21 -3.86 9.77 7.44
C LEU A 21 -4.55 10.85 6.60
N ALA A 22 -5.88 10.81 6.45
CA ALA A 22 -6.63 11.85 5.76
C ALA A 22 -6.43 13.23 6.41
N GLU A 23 -6.49 13.32 7.74
CA GLU A 23 -6.24 14.55 8.48
C GLU A 23 -4.84 15.14 8.20
N PHE A 24 -3.80 14.29 8.09
CA PHE A 24 -2.46 14.75 7.69
C PHE A 24 -2.39 15.14 6.22
N MET A 25 -3.09 14.42 5.35
CA MET A 25 -3.10 14.68 3.92
C MET A 25 -3.81 16.01 3.58
N ASP A 26 -4.78 16.44 4.38
CA ASP A 26 -5.40 17.76 4.28
C ASP A 26 -4.43 18.88 4.66
N GLN A 27 -3.68 18.69 5.75
CA GLN A 27 -2.74 19.69 6.24
C GLN A 27 -1.47 19.79 5.39
N ILE A 28 -1.12 18.72 4.68
CA ILE A 28 0.14 18.61 3.92
C ILE A 28 -0.19 18.25 2.47
N PRO A 29 -0.38 19.26 1.60
CA PRO A 29 -0.70 19.03 0.18
C PRO A 29 0.36 18.19 -0.55
N GLY A 30 1.63 18.33 -0.17
CA GLY A 30 2.76 17.57 -0.72
C GLY A 30 2.95 16.16 -0.13
N MET A 31 1.98 15.65 0.64
CA MET A 31 2.07 14.29 1.20
C MET A 31 1.54 13.25 0.22
N VAL A 32 2.37 12.24 -0.07
CA VAL A 32 2.06 11.08 -0.91
C VAL A 32 2.19 9.82 -0.07
N LEU A 33 1.20 8.92 -0.18
CA LEU A 33 1.24 7.62 0.48
C LEU A 33 1.77 6.54 -0.45
N ILE A 34 2.56 5.62 0.10
CA ILE A 34 3.00 4.41 -0.60
C ILE A 34 2.46 3.17 0.11
N ASN A 35 2.08 2.13 -0.64
CA ASN A 35 1.52 0.87 -0.12
C ASN A 35 0.33 1.08 0.85
N ARG A 36 -0.45 2.12 0.62
CA ARG A 36 -1.67 2.43 1.37
C ARG A 36 -2.60 3.24 0.48
N LEU A 37 -3.84 2.80 0.36
CA LEU A 37 -4.89 3.54 -0.32
C LEU A 37 -5.81 4.19 0.71
N VAL A 38 -5.93 5.52 0.68
CA VAL A 38 -6.89 6.26 1.53
C VAL A 38 -8.06 6.75 0.66
N PRO A 39 -9.32 6.40 1.00
CA PRO A 39 -10.50 6.87 0.27
C PRO A 39 -10.52 8.40 0.12
N GLY A 40 -10.84 8.91 -1.07
CA GLY A 40 -10.81 10.35 -1.38
C GLY A 40 -9.43 10.90 -1.78
N TYR A 41 -8.33 10.23 -1.41
CA TYR A 41 -6.96 10.66 -1.74
C TYR A 41 -6.22 9.68 -2.66
N ALA A 42 -6.96 8.83 -3.39
CA ALA A 42 -6.37 7.83 -4.28
C ALA A 42 -5.36 8.42 -5.30
N HIS A 43 -5.62 9.64 -5.80
CA HIS A 43 -4.73 10.36 -6.71
C HIS A 43 -3.37 10.74 -6.11
N ARG A 44 -3.22 10.65 -4.79
CA ARG A 44 -2.00 10.89 -4.00
C ARG A 44 -1.46 9.62 -3.34
N CYS A 45 -1.94 8.45 -3.75
CA CYS A 45 -1.49 7.16 -3.26
C CYS A 45 -0.79 6.40 -4.40
N VAL A 46 0.35 5.79 -4.09
CA VAL A 46 1.07 4.89 -5.00
C VAL A 46 1.03 3.49 -4.40
N CYS A 47 0.22 2.63 -5.01
CA CYS A 47 -0.01 1.26 -4.55
C CYS A 47 0.35 0.24 -5.63
N LEU A 48 0.61 -0.99 -5.21
CA LEU A 48 0.80 -2.12 -6.10
C LEU A 48 -0.53 -2.83 -6.34
N ASP A 49 -0.72 -3.36 -7.56
CA ASP A 49 -1.79 -4.33 -7.82
C ASP A 49 -1.38 -5.71 -7.31
N ASN A 50 -1.57 -5.91 -6.01
CA ASN A 50 -1.23 -7.17 -5.33
C ASN A 50 -2.03 -8.36 -5.88
N ILE A 51 -3.24 -8.13 -6.40
CA ILE A 51 -4.09 -9.20 -6.96
C ILE A 51 -3.51 -9.69 -8.27
N SER A 52 -3.16 -8.78 -9.18
CA SER A 52 -2.50 -9.15 -10.44
C SER A 52 -1.14 -9.79 -10.17
N GLY A 53 -0.36 -9.25 -9.24
CA GLY A 53 0.92 -9.84 -8.82
C GLY A 53 0.78 -11.28 -8.31
N ALA A 54 -0.16 -11.53 -7.40
CA ALA A 54 -0.41 -12.86 -6.86
C ALA A 54 -0.91 -13.85 -7.94
N LYS A 55 -1.77 -13.38 -8.85
CA LYS A 55 -2.22 -14.18 -10.01
C LYS A 55 -1.07 -14.56 -10.92
N MET A 56 -0.17 -13.62 -11.23
CA MET A 56 1.01 -13.87 -12.06
C MET A 56 1.93 -14.91 -11.42
N ALA A 57 2.25 -14.75 -10.14
CA ALA A 57 3.09 -15.69 -9.40
C ALA A 57 2.47 -17.10 -9.35
N THR A 58 1.18 -17.19 -9.02
CA THR A 58 0.48 -18.48 -8.94
C THR A 58 0.36 -19.15 -10.32
N ARG A 59 0.08 -18.37 -11.37
CA ARG A 59 -0.01 -18.90 -12.74
C ARG A 59 1.33 -19.45 -13.21
N MET A 60 2.44 -18.81 -12.87
CA MET A 60 3.76 -19.35 -13.17
C MET A 60 3.96 -20.74 -12.55
N LEU A 61 3.57 -20.93 -11.29
CA LEU A 61 3.66 -22.25 -10.65
C LEU A 61 2.80 -23.31 -11.36
N LEU A 62 1.56 -22.96 -11.69
CA LEU A 62 0.64 -23.86 -12.41
C LEU A 62 1.19 -24.23 -13.80
N ASN A 63 1.73 -23.26 -14.53
CA ASN A 63 2.31 -23.48 -15.86
C ASN A 63 3.56 -24.38 -15.82
N ASN A 64 4.25 -24.45 -14.67
CA ASN A 64 5.37 -25.37 -14.44
C ASN A 64 4.93 -26.73 -13.87
N GLY A 65 3.63 -27.03 -13.87
CA GLY A 65 3.10 -28.33 -13.45
C GLY A 65 2.98 -28.52 -11.93
N HIS A 66 3.17 -27.48 -11.12
CA HIS A 66 3.00 -27.59 -9.68
C HIS A 66 1.51 -27.73 -9.32
N GLN A 67 1.15 -28.80 -8.61
CA GLN A 67 -0.23 -29.08 -8.18
C GLN A 67 -0.47 -28.91 -6.68
N ARG A 68 0.60 -28.87 -5.87
CA ARG A 68 0.53 -28.65 -4.41
C ARG A 68 1.20 -27.33 -4.08
N ILE A 69 0.39 -26.28 -3.94
CA ILE A 69 0.86 -24.91 -3.72
C ILE A 69 0.42 -24.46 -2.33
N GLY A 70 1.38 -24.14 -1.47
CA GLY A 70 1.13 -23.51 -0.17
C GLY A 70 1.17 -21.99 -0.28
N TYR A 71 0.35 -21.30 0.52
CA TYR A 71 0.34 -19.85 0.63
C TYR A 71 0.71 -19.42 2.04
N LEU A 72 1.74 -18.60 2.18
CA LEU A 72 2.15 -17.98 3.43
C LEU A 72 1.98 -16.47 3.30
N ALA A 73 1.25 -15.88 4.24
CA ALA A 73 0.99 -14.44 4.29
C ALA A 73 1.23 -13.89 5.69
N SER A 74 1.34 -12.57 5.77
CA SER A 74 1.26 -11.88 7.05
C SER A 74 -0.16 -11.97 7.61
N SER A 75 -0.27 -12.00 8.94
CA SER A 75 -1.54 -11.78 9.66
C SER A 75 -2.03 -10.33 9.58
N HIS A 76 -1.20 -9.41 9.07
CA HIS A 76 -1.54 -8.00 8.91
C HIS A 76 -2.15 -7.78 7.54
N ARG A 77 -3.28 -7.05 7.49
CA ARG A 77 -3.83 -6.58 6.22
C ARG A 77 -2.85 -5.59 5.59
N ILE A 78 -2.51 -5.85 4.33
CA ILE A 78 -1.80 -4.91 3.47
C ILE A 78 -2.84 -4.52 2.41
N GLU A 79 -3.21 -3.23 2.39
CA GLU A 79 -4.18 -2.65 1.44
C GLU A 79 -3.46 -1.92 0.31
#